data_AF-I3EIF2-F1
#
_entry.id   AF-I3EIF2-F1
#
_cell.length_a   1.000
_cell.length_b   1.000
_cell.length_c   1.000
_cell.angle_alpha   90.00
_cell.angle_beta   90.00
_cell.angle_gamma   90.00
#
_symmetry.space_group_name_H-M   'P 1'
#
loop_
_entity.id
_entity.type
_entity.pdbx_description
1 polymer ?
#
loop_
_entity_poly.entity_id
_entity_poly.type
_entity_poly.pdbx_seq_one_letter_code
_entity_poly.pdbx_strand_id
1 'polypeptide(L)'
;MSSPDPEQTYLDISVDLVPNEPAEIEQPCVACGNAGLLRLLIVPDMFFPDSLISTFTCRVCPFRNKQMDEMNQSNKGVRISCYLDKPEDLKRYLIIPSKAKVSFESGLDGVTYTHQEDSVSTVESLIRSIFEKLLSISTLPESRLTKEELLELEEYSGVATFLQDSMDNLNMTLSIDDPKGVARVMPIGANMQRSTKSVPLDYYRDGIVEIEEYDLEPENSGENKTAEDLVEETSHESTSPE
;
A
#
# COMPACT_ATOMS: atom_id res chain seq x y z
N MET A 1 -14.81 20.16 -27.75
CA MET A 1 -13.78 19.21 -28.26
C MET A 1 -13.35 18.42 -27.05
N SER A 2 -13.86 17.20 -26.92
CA SER A 2 -13.58 16.33 -25.78
C SER A 2 -12.09 16.00 -25.76
N SER A 3 -11.45 16.21 -24.61
CA SER A 3 -10.06 15.79 -24.38
C SER A 3 -9.97 14.28 -24.62
N PRO A 4 -8.96 13.78 -25.35
CA PRO A 4 -8.78 12.35 -25.49
C PRO A 4 -8.42 11.75 -24.13
N ASP A 5 -9.13 10.68 -23.79
CA ASP A 5 -8.93 9.85 -22.60
C ASP A 5 -7.50 9.26 -22.62
N PRO A 6 -6.66 9.45 -21.58
CA PRO A 6 -5.26 9.01 -21.60
C PRO A 6 -5.06 7.49 -21.63
N GLU A 7 -6.11 6.69 -21.51
CA GLU A 7 -6.03 5.23 -21.44
C GLU A 7 -5.92 4.49 -22.79
N GLN A 8 -6.06 5.18 -23.94
CA GLN A 8 -6.11 4.48 -25.23
C GLN A 8 -4.94 4.84 -26.14
N THR A 9 -3.95 3.93 -26.16
CA THR A 9 -3.41 3.24 -27.36
C THR A 9 -1.95 2.86 -27.07
N TYR A 10 -1.75 1.87 -26.20
CA TYR A 10 -0.49 1.13 -26.23
C TYR A 10 -0.59 0.20 -27.44
N LEU A 11 0.18 0.48 -28.49
CA LEU A 11 0.46 -0.53 -29.50
C LEU A 11 1.00 -1.76 -28.76
N ASP A 12 0.45 -2.95 -29.02
CA ASP A 12 0.93 -4.24 -28.53
C ASP A 12 2.36 -4.49 -29.05
N ILE A 13 3.33 -3.82 -28.44
CA ILE A 13 4.74 -3.94 -28.73
C ILE A 13 5.30 -4.81 -27.62
N SER A 14 5.68 -6.04 -27.95
CA SER A 14 6.49 -6.87 -27.08
C SER A 14 7.88 -6.24 -26.98
N VAL A 15 8.13 -5.50 -25.90
CA VAL A 15 9.45 -4.95 -25.59
C VAL A 15 10.10 -5.83 -24.55
N ASP A 16 11.24 -6.40 -24.90
CA ASP A 16 12.11 -7.09 -23.96
C ASP A 16 12.75 -6.06 -23.03
N LEU A 17 12.11 -5.83 -21.88
CA LEU A 17 12.62 -4.92 -20.86
C LEU A 17 13.67 -5.64 -20.02
N VAL A 18 14.88 -5.10 -20.01
CA VAL A 18 15.96 -5.55 -19.14
C VAL A 18 15.95 -4.69 -17.86
N PRO A 19 15.94 -5.30 -16.66
CA PRO A 19 15.95 -4.55 -15.41
C PRO A 19 17.12 -3.57 -15.32
N ASN A 20 16.84 -2.35 -14.83
CA ASN A 20 17.80 -1.23 -14.73
C ASN A 20 18.39 -0.72 -16.06
N GLU A 21 17.85 -1.16 -17.21
CA GLU A 21 18.23 -0.64 -18.52
C GLU A 21 17.04 0.08 -19.17
N PRO A 22 17.20 1.34 -19.60
CA PRO A 22 16.11 2.06 -20.25
C PRO A 22 15.90 1.54 -21.67
N ALA A 23 14.65 1.21 -22.00
CA ALA A 23 14.22 0.95 -23.36
C ALA A 23 13.54 2.18 -23.96
N GLU A 24 13.76 2.44 -25.25
CA GLU A 24 13.15 3.57 -25.97
C GLU A 24 12.30 3.07 -27.14
N ILE A 25 11.10 3.63 -27.28
CA ILE A 25 10.12 3.29 -28.31
C ILE A 25 9.60 4.58 -28.93
N GLU A 26 9.56 4.65 -30.26
CA GLU A 26 8.89 5.75 -30.95
C GLU A 26 7.40 5.47 -31.09
N GLN A 27 6.55 6.41 -30.64
CA GLN A 27 5.09 6.27 -30.65
C GLN A 27 4.42 7.61 -30.99
N PRO A 28 3.23 7.62 -31.62
CA PRO A 28 2.50 8.86 -31.92
C PRO A 28 2.05 9.55 -30.64
N CYS A 29 2.18 10.88 -30.60
CA CYS A 29 1.74 11.70 -29.49
C CYS A 29 0.22 11.77 -29.42
N VAL A 30 -0.35 11.43 -28.26
CA VAL A 30 -1.80 11.50 -28.03
C VAL A 30 -2.39 12.91 -28.20
N ALA A 31 -1.57 13.96 -28.06
CA ALA A 31 -2.03 15.35 -28.17
C ALA A 31 -1.98 15.91 -29.61
N CYS A 32 -1.04 15.47 -30.45
CA CYS A 32 -0.83 16.09 -31.77
C CYS A 32 -0.58 15.10 -32.91
N GLY A 33 -0.57 13.79 -32.65
CA GLY A 33 -0.34 12.72 -33.63
C GLY A 33 1.11 12.57 -34.12
N ASN A 34 1.99 13.54 -33.86
CA ASN A 34 3.38 13.47 -34.28
C ASN A 34 4.21 12.50 -33.44
N ALA A 35 5.32 12.02 -34.00
CA ALA A 35 6.23 11.12 -33.29
C ALA A 35 6.74 11.72 -31.97
N GLY A 36 6.65 10.93 -30.91
CA GLY A 36 7.30 11.15 -29.63
C GLY A 36 8.12 9.93 -29.21
N LEU A 37 8.82 10.08 -28.10
CA LEU A 37 9.69 9.07 -27.53
C LEU A 37 9.11 8.61 -26.20
N LEU A 38 8.74 7.34 -26.11
CA LEU A 38 8.41 6.64 -24.87
C LEU A 38 9.69 5.98 -24.34
N ARG A 39 10.02 6.24 -23.07
CA ARG A 39 11.09 5.55 -22.35
C ARG A 39 10.49 4.70 -21.25
N LEU A 40 10.91 3.46 -21.18
CA LEU A 40 10.49 2.48 -20.17
C LEU A 40 11.70 2.06 -19.35
N LEU A 41 11.55 1.98 -18.03
CA LEU A 41 12.59 1.50 -17.13
C LEU A 41 11.95 0.63 -16.04
N ILE A 42 12.35 -0.64 -15.96
CA ILE A 42 12.00 -1.50 -14.83
C ILE A 42 13.04 -1.32 -13.74
N VAL A 43 12.59 -0.98 -12.54
CA VAL A 43 13.41 -0.87 -11.32
C VAL A 43 13.03 -2.00 -10.38
N PRO A 44 13.90 -3.01 -10.19
CA PRO A 44 13.65 -4.09 -9.25
C PRO A 44 13.63 -3.62 -7.80
N ASP A 45 12.69 -4.15 -7.03
CA ASP A 45 12.68 -4.02 -5.57
C ASP A 45 12.96 -5.37 -4.88
N MET A 46 13.43 -5.36 -3.64
CA MET A 46 13.70 -6.60 -2.91
C MET A 46 12.43 -7.22 -2.30
N PHE A 47 11.48 -6.39 -1.85
CA PHE A 47 10.35 -6.78 -1.01
C PHE A 47 8.98 -6.44 -1.63
N PHE A 48 8.90 -5.31 -2.32
CA PHE A 48 7.69 -4.77 -2.94
C PHE A 48 7.65 -5.09 -4.44
N PRO A 49 6.49 -5.00 -5.12
CA PRO A 49 6.39 -5.11 -6.57
C PRO A 49 7.47 -4.29 -7.32
N ASP A 50 7.97 -4.81 -8.44
CA ASP A 50 8.92 -4.05 -9.26
C ASP A 50 8.24 -2.80 -9.83
N SER A 51 8.97 -1.70 -9.98
CA SER A 51 8.40 -0.45 -10.52
C SER A 51 8.70 -0.31 -12.01
N LEU A 52 7.68 -0.07 -12.83
CA LEU A 52 7.81 0.36 -14.22
C LEU A 52 7.69 1.88 -14.29
N ILE A 53 8.77 2.55 -14.69
CA ILE A 53 8.78 3.99 -14.92
C ILE A 53 8.63 4.24 -16.41
N SER A 54 7.56 4.94 -16.78
CA SER A 54 7.22 5.30 -18.16
C SER A 54 7.31 6.81 -18.33
N THR A 55 8.09 7.28 -19.31
CA THR A 55 8.14 8.71 -19.65
C THR A 55 7.94 8.92 -21.14
N PHE A 56 6.99 9.77 -21.50
CA PHE A 56 6.75 10.16 -22.88
C PHE A 56 7.16 11.62 -23.11
N THR A 57 7.86 11.88 -24.21
CA THR A 57 8.18 13.25 -24.66
C THR A 57 7.90 13.40 -26.15
N CYS A 58 6.99 14.32 -26.50
CA CYS A 58 6.76 14.68 -27.90
C CYS A 58 7.94 15.50 -28.44
N ARG A 59 8.32 15.26 -29.71
CA ARG A 59 9.39 16.02 -30.39
C ARG A 59 8.91 17.35 -30.98
N VAL A 60 7.59 17.56 -31.07
CA VAL A 60 6.99 18.69 -31.82
C VAL A 60 6.16 19.61 -30.92
N CYS A 61 5.37 19.07 -30.00
CA CYS A 61 4.53 19.86 -29.09
C CYS A 61 5.03 19.75 -27.64
N PRO A 62 4.54 20.57 -26.69
CA PRO A 62 5.02 20.57 -25.31
C PRO A 62 4.51 19.39 -24.47
N PHE A 63 3.73 18.47 -25.06
CA PHE A 63 3.16 17.33 -24.35
C PHE A 63 4.26 16.39 -23.82
N ARG A 64 4.20 16.10 -22.53
CA ARG A 64 5.06 15.15 -21.83
C ARG A 64 4.21 14.43 -20.78
N ASN A 65 4.46 13.15 -20.60
CA ASN A 65 3.81 12.34 -19.58
C ASN A 65 4.85 11.57 -18.78
N LYS A 66 4.60 11.35 -17.50
CA LYS A 66 5.40 10.50 -16.61
C LYS A 66 4.44 9.67 -15.78
N GLN A 67 4.67 8.37 -15.76
CA GLN A 67 3.86 7.41 -15.04
C GLN A 67 4.77 6.42 -14.33
N MET A 68 4.33 5.92 -13.19
CA MET A 68 4.99 4.89 -12.41
C MET A 68 3.94 3.85 -12.06
N ASP A 69 4.18 2.61 -12.45
CA ASP A 69 3.26 1.49 -12.26
C ASP A 69 3.97 0.37 -11.48
N GLU A 70 3.22 -0.38 -10.67
CA GLU A 70 3.70 -1.58 -10.00
C GLU A 70 3.52 -2.80 -10.90
N MET A 71 4.56 -3.61 -11.05
CA MET A 71 4.54 -4.84 -11.83
C MET A 71 4.33 -6.07 -10.95
N ASN A 72 3.74 -7.13 -11.51
CA ASN A 72 3.55 -8.41 -10.82
C ASN A 72 2.70 -8.28 -9.55
N GLN A 73 1.65 -7.43 -9.58
CA GLN A 73 0.68 -7.37 -8.49
C GLN A 73 0.00 -8.73 -8.31
N SER A 74 -0.21 -9.12 -7.06
CA SER A 74 -0.97 -10.31 -6.72
C SER A 74 -2.46 -10.07 -7.00
N ASN A 75 -3.16 -11.09 -7.49
CA ASN A 75 -4.63 -11.07 -7.60
C ASN A 75 -5.32 -11.40 -6.27
N LYS A 76 -4.55 -11.64 -5.21
CA LYS A 76 -5.03 -12.02 -3.88
C LYS A 76 -4.45 -11.10 -2.82
N GLY A 77 -5.32 -10.69 -1.89
CA GLY A 77 -4.92 -10.05 -0.66
C GLY A 77 -4.47 -11.07 0.38
N VAL A 78 -3.80 -10.59 1.42
CA VAL A 78 -3.38 -11.38 2.57
C VAL A 78 -3.84 -10.74 3.86
N ARG A 79 -4.33 -11.56 4.79
CA ARG A 79 -4.57 -11.19 6.18
C ARG A 79 -3.59 -11.96 7.06
N ILE A 80 -2.82 -11.24 7.87
CA ILE A 80 -1.81 -11.81 8.76
C ILE A 80 -2.23 -11.53 10.19
N SER A 81 -2.14 -12.54 11.05
CA SER A 81 -2.29 -12.40 12.49
C SER A 81 -1.01 -12.92 13.17
N CYS A 82 -0.44 -12.15 14.09
CA CYS A 82 0.77 -12.50 14.81
C CYS A 82 0.56 -12.23 16.30
N TYR A 83 0.50 -13.27 17.13
CA TYR A 83 0.43 -13.12 18.58
C TYR A 83 1.84 -12.86 19.15
N LEU A 84 2.02 -11.75 19.85
CA LEU A 84 3.29 -11.30 20.39
C LEU A 84 3.33 -11.59 21.90
N ASP A 85 4.10 -12.60 22.29
CA ASP A 85 4.19 -13.08 23.68
C ASP A 85 5.61 -13.03 24.28
N LYS A 86 6.64 -12.83 23.44
CA LYS A 86 8.04 -12.84 23.86
C LYS A 86 8.80 -11.59 23.42
N PRO A 87 9.84 -11.18 24.17
CA PRO A 87 10.68 -10.04 23.79
C PRO A 87 11.35 -10.19 22.43
N GLU A 88 11.59 -11.42 21.99
CA GLU A 88 12.15 -11.71 20.66
C GLU A 88 11.20 -11.36 19.52
N ASP A 89 9.88 -11.38 19.75
CA ASP A 89 8.89 -11.10 18.70
C ASP A 89 8.90 -9.63 18.29
N LEU A 90 9.27 -8.73 19.21
CA LEU A 90 9.50 -7.31 18.90
C LEU A 90 10.57 -7.09 17.81
N LYS A 91 11.48 -8.05 17.63
CA LYS A 91 12.59 -7.98 16.67
C LYS A 91 12.23 -8.57 15.31
N ARG A 92 11.01 -9.10 15.13
CA ARG A 92 10.55 -9.61 13.84
C ARG A 92 10.50 -8.47 12.84
N TYR A 93 11.05 -8.70 11.66
CA TYR A 93 10.92 -7.76 10.56
C TYR A 93 9.51 -7.83 9.96
N LEU A 94 8.97 -6.67 9.65
CA LEU A 94 7.68 -6.47 9.02
C LEU A 94 7.93 -5.85 7.64
N ILE A 95 7.29 -6.41 6.63
CA ILE A 95 7.16 -5.79 5.31
C ILE A 95 5.70 -5.36 5.22
N ILE A 96 5.45 -4.07 5.12
CA ILE A 96 4.10 -3.50 5.11
C ILE A 96 3.98 -2.58 3.90
N PRO A 97 3.15 -2.92 2.90
CA PRO A 97 2.93 -2.02 1.78
C PRO A 97 2.02 -0.86 2.19
N SER A 98 2.10 0.20 1.39
CA SER A 98 1.15 1.30 1.39
C SER A 98 -0.29 0.79 1.25
N LYS A 99 -1.21 1.47 1.93
CA LYS A 99 -2.65 1.17 2.03
C LYS A 99 -3.03 -0.10 2.79
N ALA A 100 -2.07 -0.89 3.30
CA ALA A 100 -2.38 -1.99 4.21
C ALA A 100 -2.96 -1.45 5.53
N LYS A 101 -3.95 -2.14 6.08
CA LYS A 101 -4.52 -1.83 7.40
C LYS A 101 -3.77 -2.62 8.46
N VAL A 102 -3.23 -1.93 9.46
CA VAL A 102 -2.46 -2.53 10.55
C VAL A 102 -3.19 -2.30 11.85
N SER A 103 -3.33 -3.33 12.67
CA SER A 103 -3.86 -3.23 14.03
C SER A 103 -2.98 -3.91 15.07
N PHE A 104 -2.97 -3.34 16.27
CA PHE A 104 -2.44 -3.97 17.49
C PHE A 104 -3.58 -4.03 18.50
N GLU A 105 -3.85 -5.21 19.04
CA GLU A 105 -5.01 -5.45 19.92
C GLU A 105 -4.60 -6.27 21.15
N SER A 106 -5.09 -5.89 22.34
CA SER A 106 -5.00 -6.68 23.58
C SER A 106 -6.32 -6.58 24.34
N GLY A 107 -7.04 -7.70 24.43
CA GLY A 107 -8.34 -7.72 25.11
C GLY A 107 -9.38 -6.85 24.38
N LEU A 108 -9.80 -5.75 25.02
CA LEU A 108 -10.76 -4.78 24.47
C LEU A 108 -10.10 -3.51 23.93
N ASP A 109 -8.80 -3.33 24.21
CA ASP A 109 -8.05 -2.15 23.80
C ASP A 109 -7.26 -2.46 22.52
N GLY A 110 -7.11 -1.45 21.67
CA GLY A 110 -6.35 -1.60 20.44
C GLY A 110 -6.19 -0.31 19.66
N VAL A 111 -5.25 -0.34 18.72
CA VAL A 111 -5.02 0.73 17.75
C VAL A 111 -5.08 0.15 16.35
N THR A 112 -5.71 0.87 15.43
CA THR A 112 -5.80 0.48 14.03
C THR A 112 -5.54 1.69 13.16
N TYR A 113 -4.75 1.52 12.10
CA TYR A 113 -4.47 2.58 11.15
C TYR A 113 -4.18 2.02 9.76
N THR A 114 -4.30 2.88 8.75
CA THR A 114 -3.90 2.55 7.38
C THR A 114 -2.47 3.04 7.15
N HIS A 115 -1.61 2.12 6.70
CA HIS A 115 -0.22 2.40 6.41
C HIS A 115 -0.10 3.28 5.15
N GLN A 116 0.76 4.29 5.18
CA GLN A 116 0.79 5.31 4.13
C GLN A 116 1.80 5.01 3.02
N GLU A 117 2.96 4.45 3.37
CA GLU A 117 4.10 4.26 2.47
C GLU A 117 4.62 2.83 2.61
N ASP A 118 5.22 2.29 1.56
CA ASP A 118 5.87 0.97 1.64
C ASP A 118 7.03 1.02 2.64
N SER A 119 7.02 0.15 3.65
CA SER A 119 8.06 0.14 4.69
C SER A 119 8.53 -1.24 5.10
N VAL A 120 9.81 -1.31 5.47
CA VAL A 120 10.42 -2.45 6.14
C VAL A 120 10.91 -1.98 7.50
N SER A 121 10.32 -2.54 8.56
CA SER A 121 10.60 -2.14 9.94
C SER A 121 10.63 -3.37 10.84
N THR A 122 10.87 -3.17 12.14
CA THR A 122 10.61 -4.21 13.14
C THR A 122 9.29 -3.93 13.84
N VAL A 123 8.71 -4.93 14.49
CA VAL A 123 7.52 -4.74 15.34
C VAL A 123 7.75 -3.62 16.36
N GLU A 124 8.91 -3.60 17.02
CA GLU A 124 9.28 -2.54 17.97
C GLU A 124 9.29 -1.16 17.32
N SER A 125 10.01 -1.02 16.19
CA SER A 125 10.13 0.25 15.49
C SER A 125 8.78 0.76 14.99
N LEU A 126 7.89 -0.15 14.58
CA LEU A 126 6.55 0.20 14.14
C LEU A 126 5.71 0.79 15.29
N ILE A 127 5.70 0.11 16.45
CA ILE A 127 4.97 0.60 17.63
C ILE A 127 5.52 1.96 18.08
N ARG A 128 6.85 2.10 18.12
CA ARG A 128 7.50 3.39 18.44
C ARG A 128 7.10 4.48 17.45
N SER A 129 7.10 4.20 16.14
CA SER A 129 6.69 5.17 15.13
C SER A 129 5.22 5.60 15.27
N ILE A 130 4.32 4.67 15.60
CA ILE A 130 2.92 5.00 15.90
C ILE A 130 2.86 5.92 17.11
N PHE A 131 3.60 5.59 18.16
CA PHE A 131 3.66 6.39 19.37
C PHE A 131 4.21 7.81 19.12
N GLU A 132 5.29 7.97 18.34
CA GLU A 132 5.83 9.28 17.94
C GLU A 132 4.80 10.12 17.18
N LYS A 133 4.08 9.49 16.24
CA LYS A 133 3.03 10.17 15.45
C LYS A 133 1.88 10.65 16.34
N LEU A 134 1.46 9.84 17.32
CA LEU A 134 0.43 10.21 18.28
C LEU A 134 0.87 11.37 19.19
N LEU A 135 2.14 11.38 19.57
CA LEU A 135 2.68 12.40 20.44
C LEU A 135 2.87 13.76 19.75
N SER A 136 2.98 13.80 18.41
CA SER A 136 3.46 14.98 17.68
C SER A 136 4.79 15.55 18.21
N ILE A 137 5.50 14.76 19.03
CA ILE A 137 6.81 15.08 19.56
C ILE A 137 7.81 14.54 18.53
N SER A 138 8.62 15.43 17.96
CA SER A 138 9.64 15.07 16.97
C SER A 138 10.73 14.12 17.49
N THR A 139 10.64 13.68 18.75
CA THR A 139 11.57 12.79 19.45
C THR A 139 10.88 12.14 20.64
N LEU A 140 10.62 10.84 20.57
CA LEU A 140 10.28 10.04 21.74
C LEU A 140 11.42 10.10 22.78
N PRO A 141 11.16 10.29 24.08
CA PRO A 141 12.18 10.04 25.10
C PRO A 141 12.59 8.56 25.09
N GLU A 142 13.87 8.28 25.33
CA GLU A 142 14.40 6.91 25.45
C GLU A 142 13.79 6.15 26.64
N SER A 143 13.16 6.87 27.58
CA SER A 143 12.52 6.36 28.77
C SER A 143 10.99 6.35 28.65
N ARG A 144 10.35 5.42 29.39
CA ARG A 144 8.90 5.34 29.56
C ARG A 144 8.33 6.70 30.00
N LEU A 145 7.23 7.14 29.36
CA LEU A 145 6.53 8.33 29.81
C LEU A 145 5.89 8.09 31.18
N THR A 146 5.87 9.14 31.99
CA THR A 146 5.15 9.19 33.25
C THR A 146 3.64 9.25 33.01
N LYS A 147 2.86 8.95 34.05
CA LYS A 147 1.39 9.03 33.98
C LYS A 147 0.93 10.46 33.71
N GLU A 148 1.64 11.43 34.24
CA GLU A 148 1.41 12.86 34.03
C GLU A 148 1.58 13.23 32.56
N GLU A 149 2.68 12.82 31.92
CA GLU A 149 2.94 13.06 30.50
C GLU A 149 1.93 12.36 29.57
N LEU A 150 1.43 11.18 29.95
CA LEU A 150 0.38 10.49 29.20
C LEU A 150 -0.98 11.20 29.27
N LEU A 151 -1.31 11.82 30.41
CA LEU A 151 -2.57 12.55 30.59
C LEU A 151 -2.62 13.84 29.76
N GLU A 152 -1.48 14.42 29.41
CA GLU A 152 -1.39 15.59 28.53
C GLU A 152 -1.81 15.30 27.09
N LEU A 153 -1.94 14.02 26.72
CA LEU A 153 -2.33 13.57 25.37
C LEU A 153 -3.84 13.53 25.15
N GLU A 154 -4.63 14.00 26.12
CA GLU A 154 -6.10 14.08 26.07
C GLU A 154 -6.75 12.81 25.50
N GLU A 155 -7.28 12.87 24.27
CA GLU A 155 -7.97 11.77 23.58
C GLU A 155 -7.06 10.59 23.19
N TYR A 156 -5.75 10.80 23.06
CA TYR A 156 -4.78 9.76 22.71
C TYR A 156 -4.13 9.10 23.94
N SER A 157 -4.42 9.57 25.15
CA SER A 157 -3.86 9.04 26.41
C SER A 157 -4.11 7.54 26.58
N GLY A 158 -5.30 7.06 26.20
CA GLY A 158 -5.66 5.64 26.26
C GLY A 158 -4.83 4.80 25.29
N VAL A 159 -4.70 5.25 24.04
CA VAL A 159 -3.91 4.55 23.00
C VAL A 159 -2.42 4.55 23.36
N ALA A 160 -1.91 5.66 23.88
CA ALA A 160 -0.52 5.77 24.33
C ALA A 160 -0.22 4.83 25.51
N THR A 161 -1.12 4.77 26.50
CA THR A 161 -1.01 3.84 27.63
C THR A 161 -1.04 2.38 27.14
N PHE A 162 -1.97 2.06 26.25
CA PHE A 162 -2.06 0.75 25.62
C PHE A 162 -0.75 0.35 24.92
N LEU A 163 -0.19 1.22 24.09
CA LEU A 163 1.05 0.92 23.36
C LEU A 163 2.24 0.72 24.31
N GLN A 164 2.38 1.55 25.36
CA GLN A 164 3.43 1.36 26.36
C GLN A 164 3.28 0.06 27.13
N ASP A 165 2.09 -0.22 27.64
CA ASP A 165 1.84 -1.44 28.42
C ASP A 165 1.97 -2.69 27.55
N SER A 166 1.66 -2.59 26.26
CA SER A 166 1.85 -3.66 25.29
C SER A 166 3.31 -3.97 24.99
N MET A 167 4.19 -2.94 24.97
CA MET A 167 5.63 -3.14 24.83
C MET A 167 6.26 -3.77 26.07
N ASP A 168 5.76 -3.46 27.26
CA ASP A 168 6.30 -3.98 28.53
C ASP A 168 5.79 -5.39 28.87
N ASN A 169 4.50 -5.67 28.64
CA ASN A 169 3.89 -6.94 29.04
C ASN A 169 3.81 -7.98 27.94
N LEU A 170 3.96 -7.57 26.66
CA LEU A 170 3.97 -8.45 25.49
C LEU A 170 2.83 -9.47 25.50
N ASN A 171 1.61 -8.96 25.41
CA ASN A 171 0.40 -9.76 25.30
C ASN A 171 -0.55 -9.07 24.33
N MET A 172 -0.18 -9.02 23.06
CA MET A 172 -0.95 -8.35 22.02
C MET A 172 -0.92 -9.13 20.71
N THR A 173 -1.94 -8.92 19.88
CA THR A 173 -2.00 -9.46 18.52
C THR A 173 -1.76 -8.35 17.51
N LEU A 174 -0.76 -8.51 16.66
CA LEU A 174 -0.55 -7.71 15.46
C LEU A 174 -1.39 -8.32 14.33
N SER A 175 -2.27 -7.54 13.72
CA SER A 175 -2.97 -7.94 12.50
C SER A 175 -2.64 -7.00 11.35
N ILE A 176 -2.43 -7.57 10.16
CA ILE A 176 -2.16 -6.83 8.92
C ILE A 176 -3.13 -7.32 7.86
N ASP A 177 -3.97 -6.42 7.35
CA ASP A 177 -4.84 -6.68 6.20
C ASP A 177 -4.29 -5.92 5.00
N ASP A 178 -3.75 -6.66 4.04
CA ASP A 178 -3.09 -6.12 2.87
C ASP A 178 -3.76 -6.63 1.58
N PRO A 179 -4.52 -5.77 0.88
CA PRO A 179 -5.16 -6.14 -0.37
C PRO A 179 -4.16 -6.42 -1.50
N LYS A 180 -2.91 -5.91 -1.42
CA LYS A 180 -1.89 -6.16 -2.46
C LYS A 180 -1.21 -7.52 -2.36
N GLY A 181 -1.38 -8.25 -1.24
CA GLY A 181 -0.78 -9.58 -1.04
C GLY A 181 0.74 -9.58 -0.77
N VAL A 182 1.33 -8.43 -0.46
CA VAL A 182 2.77 -8.19 -0.30
C VAL A 182 3.22 -8.30 1.15
N ALA A 183 2.37 -7.96 2.12
CA ALA A 183 2.73 -7.86 3.53
C ALA A 183 3.34 -9.16 4.07
N ARG A 184 4.38 -9.07 4.91
CA ARG A 184 5.01 -10.25 5.56
C ARG A 184 5.42 -9.95 6.99
N VAL A 185 5.24 -10.94 7.86
CA VAL A 185 5.92 -11.00 9.17
C VAL A 185 7.03 -12.03 9.06
N MET A 186 8.26 -11.60 9.31
CA MET A 186 9.43 -12.46 9.14
C MET A 186 9.63 -13.39 10.34
N PRO A 187 10.11 -14.63 10.11
CA PRO A 187 10.64 -15.47 11.18
C PRO A 187 11.76 -14.78 11.95
N ILE A 188 11.89 -15.11 13.23
CA ILE A 188 12.97 -14.58 14.08
C ILE A 188 14.33 -14.93 13.47
N GLY A 189 15.21 -13.92 13.35
CA GLY A 189 16.55 -14.09 12.78
C GLY A 189 16.60 -14.15 11.25
N ALA A 190 15.50 -13.82 10.56
CA ALA A 190 15.49 -13.73 9.10
C ALA A 190 16.57 -12.76 8.58
N ASN A 191 17.22 -13.15 7.47
CA ASN A 191 18.20 -12.32 6.79
C ASN A 191 17.52 -11.39 5.78
N MET A 192 17.68 -10.08 5.98
CA MET A 192 17.07 -9.04 5.14
C MET A 192 17.86 -8.65 3.89
N GLN A 193 18.87 -9.44 3.51
CA GLN A 193 19.64 -9.27 2.28
C GLN A 193 19.09 -10.12 1.11
N ARG A 194 17.95 -10.78 1.31
CA ARG A 194 17.32 -11.65 0.30
C ARG A 194 15.92 -11.17 -0.03
N SER A 195 15.54 -11.30 -1.29
CA SER A 195 14.19 -10.99 -1.74
C SER A 195 13.16 -11.98 -1.18
N THR A 196 11.96 -11.49 -0.92
CA THR A 196 10.79 -12.27 -0.47
C THR A 196 9.89 -12.75 -1.60
N LYS A 197 10.08 -12.23 -2.82
CA LYS A 197 9.15 -12.42 -3.95
C LYS A 197 8.98 -13.86 -4.41
N SER A 198 10.01 -14.69 -4.23
CA SER A 198 10.03 -16.11 -4.64
C SER A 198 9.85 -17.08 -3.48
N VAL A 199 9.61 -16.57 -2.27
CA VAL A 199 9.49 -17.38 -1.06
C VAL A 199 8.02 -17.74 -0.84
N PRO A 200 7.67 -19.02 -0.68
CA PRO A 200 6.29 -19.45 -0.47
C PRO A 200 5.75 -18.93 0.87
N LEU A 201 4.43 -18.66 0.93
CA LEU A 201 3.79 -18.11 2.13
C LEU A 201 3.98 -18.97 3.38
N ASP A 202 4.06 -20.29 3.22
CA ASP A 202 4.26 -21.24 4.33
C ASP A 202 5.58 -21.03 5.09
N TYR A 203 6.59 -20.40 4.48
CA TYR A 203 7.82 -20.05 5.17
C TYR A 203 7.61 -19.00 6.28
N TYR A 204 6.60 -18.14 6.11
CA TYR A 204 6.30 -17.05 7.04
C TYR A 204 5.33 -17.46 8.13
N ARG A 205 4.64 -18.59 7.96
CA ARG A 205 3.79 -19.18 8.99
C ARG A 205 4.66 -19.77 10.08
N ASP A 206 4.33 -19.47 11.32
CA ASP A 206 4.87 -20.17 12.47
C ASP A 206 3.77 -20.33 13.53
N GLY A 207 4.07 -20.95 14.67
CA GLY A 207 3.05 -21.21 15.70
C GLY A 207 2.36 -19.96 16.28
N ILE A 208 2.86 -18.76 15.96
CA ILE A 208 2.26 -17.49 16.39
C ILE A 208 1.85 -16.59 15.21
N VAL A 209 2.32 -16.88 13.99
CA VAL A 209 1.99 -16.17 12.75
C VAL A 209 1.07 -17.01 11.87
N GLU A 210 -0.17 -16.55 11.72
CA GLU A 210 -1.17 -17.09 10.80
C GLU A 210 -1.33 -16.17 9.58
N ILE A 211 -1.51 -16.76 8.40
CA ILE A 211 -1.67 -16.03 7.13
C ILE A 211 -2.90 -16.59 6.41
N GLU A 212 -3.79 -15.75 5.96
CA GLU A 212 -4.96 -16.13 5.16
C GLU A 212 -4.93 -15.36 3.85
N GLU A 213 -5.05 -16.06 2.72
CA GLU A 213 -5.23 -15.42 1.42
C GLU A 213 -6.71 -15.24 1.15
N TYR A 214 -7.07 -14.12 0.52
CA TYR A 214 -8.44 -13.86 0.07
C TYR A 214 -8.43 -13.28 -1.34
N ASP A 215 -9.46 -13.62 -2.12
CA ASP A 215 -9.65 -13.04 -3.45
C ASP A 215 -10.20 -11.62 -3.29
N LEU A 216 -9.69 -10.69 -4.11
CA LEU A 216 -10.24 -9.34 -4.17
C LEU A 216 -11.54 -9.38 -4.95
N GLU A 217 -12.60 -8.80 -4.40
CA GLU A 217 -13.74 -8.44 -5.23
C GLU A 217 -13.25 -7.42 -6.27
N PRO A 218 -13.58 -7.60 -7.56
CA PRO A 218 -13.23 -6.59 -8.54
C PRO A 218 -13.81 -5.26 -8.06
N GLU A 219 -12.96 -4.25 -7.89
CA GLU A 219 -13.46 -2.89 -7.72
C GLU A 219 -14.42 -2.68 -8.90
N ASN A 220 -15.68 -2.37 -8.60
CA ASN A 220 -16.63 -1.93 -9.59
C ASN A 220 -15.99 -0.68 -10.21
N SER A 221 -15.24 -0.86 -11.30
CA SER A 221 -14.79 0.20 -12.19
C SER A 221 -16.06 0.99 -12.45
N GLY A 222 -16.11 2.22 -11.91
CA GLY A 222 -17.35 2.95 -11.67
C GLY A 222 -18.32 2.74 -12.81
N GLU A 223 -19.53 2.29 -12.48
CA GLU A 223 -20.61 2.07 -13.44
C GLU A 223 -20.54 3.16 -14.51
N ASN A 224 -20.07 2.79 -15.69
CA ASN A 224 -20.32 3.57 -16.88
C ASN A 224 -21.83 3.49 -17.02
N LYS A 225 -22.53 4.47 -16.44
CA LYS A 225 -23.93 4.73 -16.76
C LYS A 225 -23.95 4.86 -18.27
N THR A 226 -24.42 3.81 -18.93
CA THR A 226 -24.68 3.83 -20.36
C THR A 226 -25.66 4.97 -20.61
N ALA A 227 -25.51 5.64 -21.76
CA ALA A 227 -26.36 6.78 -22.16
C ALA A 227 -27.86 6.45 -22.23
N GLU A 228 -28.25 5.19 -21.99
CA GLU A 228 -29.62 4.70 -21.90
C GLU A 228 -30.28 5.03 -20.54
N ASP A 229 -29.53 5.21 -19.45
CA ASP A 229 -30.09 5.53 -18.12
C ASP A 229 -30.45 7.02 -17.95
N LEU A 230 -30.00 7.90 -18.86
CA LEU A 230 -30.32 9.34 -18.83
C LEU A 230 -31.57 9.70 -19.64
N VAL A 231 -32.22 8.73 -20.28
CA VAL A 231 -33.43 8.97 -21.10
C VAL A 231 -34.71 8.80 -20.29
N GLU A 232 -34.73 7.98 -19.23
CA GLU A 232 -35.95 7.74 -18.45
C GLU A 232 -36.30 8.87 -17.45
N GLU A 233 -35.36 9.72 -17.05
CA GLU A 233 -35.66 10.85 -16.16
C GLU A 233 -36.21 12.09 -16.88
N THR A 234 -36.22 12.13 -18.22
CA THR A 234 -36.72 13.29 -18.99
C THR A 234 -38.13 13.14 -19.55
N SER A 235 -38.78 11.97 -19.40
CA SER A 235 -40.14 11.74 -19.90
C SER A 235 -41.27 12.06 -18.90
N HIS A 236 -40.96 12.49 -17.68
CA HIS A 236 -41.96 12.84 -16.66
C HIS A 236 -41.98 14.32 -16.27
N GLU A 237 -41.80 15.24 -17.22
CA GLU A 237 -42.17 16.64 -16.96
C GLU A 237 -42.69 17.33 -18.22
N SER A 238 -43.85 16.87 -18.71
CA SER A 238 -44.62 17.57 -19.76
C SER A 238 -46.10 17.18 -19.74
N THR A 239 -46.86 17.70 -18.78
CA THR A 239 -48.28 17.99 -19.02
C THR A 239 -48.57 19.39 -18.51
N SER A 240 -48.74 20.28 -19.48
CA SER A 240 -49.04 21.70 -19.36
C SER A 240 -50.58 21.92 -19.14
N PRO A 241 -51.13 23.15 -19.22
CA PRO A 241 -52.01 23.69 -18.19
C PRO A 241 -53.49 23.81 -18.63
N GLU A 242 -54.39 23.96 -17.67
CA GLU A 242 -55.63 24.77 -17.77
C GLU A 242 -55.89 25.50 -16.45
#